data_AF-A0AAD1ZC94-F1
#
_entry.id   AF-A0AAD1ZC94-F1
#
_cell.length_a   1.000
_cell.length_b   1.000
_cell.length_c   1.000
_cell.angle_alpha   90.00
_cell.angle_beta   90.00
_cell.angle_gamma   90.00
#
_symmetry.space_group_name_H-M   'P 1'
#
loop_
_entity.id
_entity.type
_entity.pdbx_description
1 polymer ?
#
loop_
_entity_poly.entity_id
_entity_poly.type
_entity_poly.pdbx_seq_one_letter_code
_entity_poly.pdbx_strand_id
1 'polypeptide(L)'
;MASMSSVELNYLVFRYLQESGFAHTAFAFGYEAGISKSPMDGNLVPPEALVKFVQKGVQYMEMEANLTNADVDEDEDFSLLQPLDLIRKDVNELHKIMKDRKKNQQEAGAKELDRGRERESMHMEDKDKDGNNMEKQAKERERGNEKDRVENDNKRLKKQHDDQNN
;
A
#
# COMPACT_ATOMS: atom_id res chain seq x y z
N MET A 1 10.80 -36.02 10.81
CA MET A 1 10.84 -34.56 11.05
C MET A 1 12.03 -34.28 11.95
N ALA A 2 12.77 -33.21 11.71
CA ALA A 2 13.76 -32.76 12.69
C ALA A 2 13.02 -32.32 13.96
N SER A 3 13.46 -32.76 15.13
CA SER A 3 12.87 -32.40 16.42
C SER A 3 13.92 -31.70 17.28
N MET A 4 13.55 -30.57 17.88
CA MET A 4 14.42 -29.85 18.79
C MET A 4 14.41 -30.50 20.18
N SER A 5 15.58 -30.75 20.73
CA SER A 5 15.77 -31.26 22.10
C SER A 5 15.66 -30.15 23.15
N SER A 6 15.44 -30.53 24.41
CA SER A 6 15.47 -29.60 25.53
C SER A 6 16.83 -28.93 25.71
N VAL A 7 17.92 -29.62 25.40
CA VAL A 7 19.28 -29.07 25.49
C VAL A 7 19.48 -27.94 24.48
N GLU A 8 19.06 -28.15 23.23
CA GLU A 8 19.10 -27.13 22.17
C GLU A 8 18.24 -25.92 22.52
N LEU A 9 17.00 -26.15 22.97
CA LEU A 9 16.10 -25.06 23.34
C LEU A 9 16.63 -24.27 24.54
N ASN A 10 17.13 -24.96 25.57
CA ASN A 10 17.72 -24.31 26.73
C ASN A 10 18.93 -23.46 26.33
N TYR A 11 19.76 -23.96 25.41
CA TYR A 11 20.89 -23.19 24.91
C TYR A 11 20.46 -21.90 24.21
N LEU A 12 19.41 -21.98 23.37
CA LEU A 12 18.83 -20.81 22.70
C LEU A 12 18.22 -19.80 23.68
N VAL A 13 17.53 -20.28 24.72
CA VAL A 13 16.98 -19.42 25.79
C VAL A 13 18.11 -18.73 26.56
N PHE A 14 19.14 -19.48 26.96
CA PHE A 14 20.30 -18.92 27.64
C PHE A 14 20.97 -17.81 26.82
N ARG A 15 21.21 -18.07 25.53
CA ARG A 15 21.78 -17.09 24.61
C ARG A 15 20.92 -15.84 24.46
N TYR A 16 19.60 -16.00 24.31
CA TYR A 16 18.67 -14.88 24.28
C TYR A 16 18.73 -14.02 25.55
N LEU A 17 18.81 -14.64 26.72
CA LEU A 17 18.92 -13.92 28.00
C LEU A 17 20.22 -13.11 28.07
N GLN A 18 21.34 -13.67 27.59
CA GLN A 18 22.61 -12.95 27.51
C GLN A 18 22.54 -11.78 26.52
N GLU A 19 22.04 -12.03 25.31
CA GLU A 19 21.94 -11.03 24.22
C GLU A 19 21.00 -9.88 24.60
N SER A 20 19.96 -10.14 25.39
CA SER A 20 19.00 -9.14 25.87
C SER A 20 19.45 -8.39 27.14
N GLY A 21 20.61 -8.74 27.72
CA GLY A 21 21.13 -8.09 28.92
C GLY A 21 20.54 -8.57 30.25
N PHE A 22 19.81 -9.70 30.28
CA PHE A 22 19.28 -10.29 31.51
C PHE A 22 20.34 -11.07 32.29
N ALA A 23 21.43 -10.40 32.69
CA ALA A 23 22.63 -11.04 33.22
C ALA A 23 22.39 -11.98 34.42
N HIS A 24 21.61 -11.54 35.42
CA HIS A 24 21.31 -12.36 36.60
C HIS A 24 20.45 -13.58 36.27
N THR A 25 19.45 -13.41 35.40
CA THR A 25 18.59 -14.50 34.93
C THR A 25 19.39 -15.49 34.10
N ALA A 26 20.24 -15.02 33.18
CA ALA A 26 21.11 -15.86 32.38
C ALA A 26 22.08 -16.67 33.25
N PHE A 27 22.61 -16.06 34.32
CA PHE A 27 23.48 -16.76 35.27
C PHE A 27 22.74 -17.89 36.00
N ALA A 28 21.59 -17.59 36.62
CA ALA A 28 20.80 -18.58 37.34
C ALA A 28 20.32 -19.70 36.42
N PHE A 29 19.74 -19.34 35.27
CA PHE A 29 19.26 -20.28 34.27
C PHE A 29 20.40 -21.12 33.67
N GLY A 30 21.56 -20.52 33.39
CA GLY A 30 22.71 -21.23 32.86
C GLY A 30 23.21 -22.35 33.78
N TYR A 31 23.14 -22.13 35.09
CA TYR A 31 23.45 -23.13 36.11
C TYR A 31 22.36 -24.21 36.19
N GLU A 32 21.09 -23.81 36.31
CA GLU A 32 19.95 -24.70 36.44
C GLU A 32 19.76 -25.61 35.21
N ALA A 33 19.90 -25.03 34.00
CA ALA A 33 19.80 -25.75 32.74
C ALA A 33 21.08 -26.53 32.37
N GLY A 34 22.14 -26.44 33.17
CA GLY A 34 23.39 -27.17 32.96
C GLY A 34 24.10 -26.81 31.65
N ILE A 35 24.04 -25.55 31.22
CA ILE A 35 24.55 -25.11 29.91
C ILE A 35 26.04 -25.43 29.73
N SER A 36 26.85 -25.30 30.79
CA SER A 36 28.28 -25.63 30.77
C SER A 36 28.59 -27.12 30.57
N LYS A 37 27.61 -28.00 30.81
CA LYS A 37 27.72 -29.44 30.60
C LYS A 37 27.11 -29.89 29.27
N SER A 38 26.50 -28.96 28.52
CA SER A 38 25.89 -29.26 27.22
C SER A 38 26.99 -29.50 26.16
N PRO A 39 26.76 -30.43 25.21
CA PRO A 39 27.69 -30.66 24.10
C PRO A 39 27.62 -29.57 23.00
N MET A 40 26.86 -28.50 23.23
CA MET A 40 26.62 -27.44 22.24
C MET A 40 27.84 -26.53 22.11
N ASP A 41 28.34 -26.35 20.89
CA ASP A 41 29.35 -25.32 20.60
C ASP A 41 28.66 -23.97 20.39
N GLY A 42 28.94 -23.02 21.30
CA GLY A 42 28.38 -21.69 21.24
C GLY A 42 28.80 -20.85 20.04
N ASN A 43 29.93 -21.16 19.42
CA ASN A 43 30.39 -20.46 18.22
C ASN A 43 29.55 -20.79 16.99
N LEU A 44 28.86 -21.93 16.99
CA LEU A 44 27.98 -22.34 15.90
C LEU A 44 26.59 -21.71 16.00
N VAL A 45 26.24 -21.13 17.16
CA VAL A 45 24.93 -20.51 17.37
C VAL A 45 25.02 -19.01 17.05
N PRO A 46 24.43 -18.55 15.93
CA PRO A 46 24.50 -17.15 15.55
C PRO A 46 23.74 -16.26 16.55
N PRO A 47 24.06 -14.96 16.62
CA PRO A 47 23.28 -14.00 17.39
C PRO A 47 21.80 -13.99 16.97
N GLU A 48 20.92 -13.77 17.95
CA GLU A 48 19.47 -13.69 17.78
C GLU A 48 18.83 -14.98 17.25
N ALA A 49 19.50 -16.13 17.40
CA ALA A 49 19.01 -17.40 16.89
C ALA A 49 17.58 -17.73 17.39
N LEU A 50 17.32 -17.56 18.69
CA LEU A 50 16.00 -17.82 19.26
C LEU A 50 14.92 -16.92 18.64
N VAL A 51 15.20 -15.61 18.52
CA VAL A 51 14.25 -14.64 17.95
C VAL A 51 13.94 -15.01 16.50
N LYS A 52 14.95 -15.34 15.70
CA LYS A 52 14.79 -15.77 14.30
C LYS A 52 13.96 -17.05 14.19
N PHE A 53 14.20 -18.04 15.06
CA PHE A 53 13.40 -19.27 15.08
C PHE A 53 11.94 -18.98 15.43
N VAL A 54 11.68 -18.16 16.44
CA VAL A 54 10.31 -17.76 16.82
C VAL A 54 9.64 -16.99 15.68
N GLN A 55 10.32 -16.05 15.04
CA GLN A 55 9.81 -15.31 13.88
C GLN A 55 9.44 -16.24 12.73
N LYS A 56 10.30 -17.20 12.40
CA LYS A 56 10.01 -18.21 11.37
C LYS A 56 8.84 -19.12 11.76
N GLY A 57 8.72 -19.47 13.04
CA GLY A 57 7.57 -20.23 13.54
C GLY A 57 6.24 -19.46 13.40
N VAL A 58 6.25 -18.16 13.68
CA VAL A 58 5.10 -17.27 13.46
C VAL A 58 4.73 -17.22 11.98
N GLN A 59 5.71 -17.02 11.08
CA GLN A 59 5.49 -17.05 9.63
C GLN A 59 4.95 -18.41 9.15
N TYR A 60 5.44 -19.51 9.72
CA TYR A 60 4.95 -20.85 9.40
C TYR A 60 3.46 -21.00 9.77
N MET A 61 3.06 -20.55 10.97
CA MET A 61 1.65 -20.59 11.38
C MET A 61 0.76 -19.71 10.48
N GLU A 62 1.27 -18.55 10.04
CA GLU A 62 0.56 -17.70 9.07
C GLU A 62 0.36 -18.42 7.73
N MET A 63 1.41 -19.07 7.20
CA MET A 63 1.28 -19.87 5.98
C MET A 63 0.30 -21.03 6.13
N GLU A 64 0.28 -21.74 7.26
CA GLU A 64 -0.68 -22.82 7.50
C GLU A 64 -2.14 -22.32 7.54
N ALA A 65 -2.36 -21.15 8.17
CA ALA A 65 -3.67 -20.51 8.19
C ALA A 65 -4.12 -20.09 6.78
N ASN A 66 -3.20 -19.60 5.96
CA ASN A 66 -3.51 -19.15 4.59
C ASN A 66 -3.78 -20.35 3.65
N LEU A 67 -2.94 -21.39 3.67
CA LEU A 67 -3.04 -22.57 2.79
C LEU A 67 -4.29 -23.44 3.06
N THR A 68 -4.87 -23.36 4.26
CA THR A 68 -6.11 -24.10 4.58
C THR A 68 -7.30 -23.59 3.76
N ASN A 69 -7.20 -22.40 3.15
CA ASN A 69 -8.21 -21.85 2.28
C ASN A 69 -7.86 -22.22 0.82
N ALA A 70 -8.43 -23.32 0.32
CA ALA A 70 -8.21 -23.86 -1.04
C ALA A 70 -8.64 -22.94 -2.20
N ASP A 71 -9.07 -21.71 -1.92
CA ASP A 71 -9.71 -20.76 -2.84
C ASP A 71 -8.99 -19.39 -2.83
N VAL A 72 -7.77 -19.35 -2.30
CA VAL A 72 -7.00 -18.12 -2.10
C VAL A 72 -5.94 -18.00 -3.19
N ASP A 73 -6.11 -16.98 -4.03
CA ASP A 73 -5.18 -16.56 -5.08
C ASP A 73 -3.72 -16.52 -4.58
N GLU A 74 -2.79 -16.95 -5.44
CA GLU A 74 -1.35 -17.06 -5.16
C GLU A 74 -0.66 -15.72 -4.79
N ASP A 75 -1.39 -14.60 -4.88
CA ASP A 75 -0.94 -13.22 -4.67
C ASP A 75 -1.51 -12.56 -3.39
N GLU A 76 -1.91 -13.33 -2.37
CA GLU A 76 -2.34 -12.73 -1.09
C GLU A 76 -1.17 -12.12 -0.32
N ASP A 77 -1.33 -10.84 0.03
CA ASP A 77 -0.36 -10.08 0.82
C ASP A 77 -0.22 -10.69 2.22
N PHE A 78 0.92 -11.32 2.51
CA PHE A 78 1.28 -12.06 3.72
C PHE A 78 1.41 -11.19 4.99
N SER A 79 0.73 -10.05 5.04
CA SER A 79 0.85 -9.05 6.11
C SER A 79 -0.46 -8.82 6.87
N LEU A 80 -1.47 -9.67 6.65
CA LEU A 80 -2.79 -9.50 7.24
C LEU A 80 -2.86 -9.91 8.71
N LEU A 81 -1.91 -10.68 9.26
CA LEU A 81 -1.92 -11.06 10.68
C LEU A 81 -0.79 -10.39 11.45
N GLN A 82 -1.07 -9.97 12.68
CA GLN A 82 0.01 -9.52 13.58
C GLN A 82 0.61 -10.73 14.29
N PRO A 83 1.92 -10.75 14.61
CA PRO A 83 2.55 -11.86 15.32
C PRO A 83 1.82 -12.26 16.62
N LEU A 84 1.24 -11.28 17.32
CA LEU A 84 0.50 -11.52 18.54
C LEU A 84 -0.89 -12.13 18.30
N ASP A 85 -1.50 -11.91 17.13
CA ASP A 85 -2.73 -12.58 16.74
C ASP A 85 -2.47 -14.09 16.65
N LEU A 86 -1.38 -14.50 15.98
CA LEU A 86 -0.98 -15.90 15.78
C LEU A 86 -0.66 -16.64 17.09
N ILE A 87 -0.19 -15.92 18.11
CA ILE A 87 0.14 -16.51 19.42
C ILE A 87 -1.11 -16.67 20.30
N ARG A 88 -2.10 -15.77 20.18
CA ARG A 88 -3.19 -15.67 21.16
C ARG A 88 -4.51 -16.24 20.68
N LYS A 89 -4.70 -16.39 19.37
CA LYS A 89 -6.00 -16.66 18.76
C LYS A 89 -6.03 -18.02 18.10
N ASP A 90 -7.20 -18.64 18.07
CA ASP A 90 -7.39 -19.89 17.35
C ASP A 90 -7.54 -19.67 15.84
N VAL A 91 -7.45 -20.76 15.07
CA VAL A 91 -7.50 -20.72 13.60
C VAL A 91 -8.78 -20.05 13.07
N ASN A 92 -9.93 -20.25 13.73
CA ASN A 92 -11.19 -19.65 13.30
C ASN A 92 -11.21 -18.13 13.53
N GLU A 93 -10.67 -17.68 14.65
CA GLU A 93 -10.50 -16.27 14.96
C GLU A 93 -9.51 -15.59 13.99
N LEU A 94 -8.41 -16.27 13.66
CA LEU A 94 -7.45 -15.80 12.66
C LEU A 94 -8.12 -15.65 11.29
N HIS A 95 -8.91 -16.63 10.87
CA HIS A 95 -9.68 -16.55 9.62
C HIS A 95 -10.63 -15.35 9.59
N LYS A 96 -11.31 -15.07 10.70
CA LYS A 96 -12.20 -13.89 10.79
C LYS A 96 -11.42 -12.59 10.60
N ILE A 97 -10.26 -12.48 11.25
CA ILE A 97 -9.40 -11.29 11.15
C ILE A 97 -8.89 -11.10 9.72
N MET A 98 -8.44 -12.17 9.07
CA MET A 98 -8.02 -12.12 7.69
C MET A 98 -9.15 -11.66 6.77
N LYS A 99 -10.34 -12.24 6.91
CA LYS A 99 -11.52 -11.88 6.12
C LYS A 99 -11.91 -10.41 6.30
N ASP A 100 -11.94 -9.94 7.54
CA ASP A 100 -12.29 -8.55 7.86
C ASP A 100 -11.24 -7.57 7.31
N ARG A 101 -9.94 -7.88 7.43
CA ARG A 101 -8.86 -7.03 6.91
C ARG A 101 -8.80 -7.03 5.38
N LYS A 102 -9.00 -8.18 4.71
CA LYS A 102 -9.08 -8.29 3.25
C LYS A 102 -10.23 -7.45 2.70
N LYS A 103 -11.41 -7.51 3.34
CA LYS A 103 -12.56 -6.68 2.98
C LYS A 103 -12.23 -5.18 3.11
N ASN A 104 -11.58 -4.78 4.20
CA ASN A 104 -11.19 -3.39 4.41
C ASN A 104 -10.16 -2.89 3.38
N GLN A 105 -9.18 -3.71 2.99
CA GLN A 105 -8.21 -3.36 1.94
C GLN A 105 -8.87 -3.20 0.56
N GLN A 106 -9.79 -4.10 0.20
CA GLN A 106 -10.54 -3.99 -1.06
C GLN A 106 -11.42 -2.74 -1.09
N GLU A 107 -12.11 -2.43 0.02
CA GLU A 107 -12.91 -1.21 0.12
C GLU A 107 -12.05 0.06 0.07
N ALA A 108 -10.85 0.04 0.66
CA ALA A 108 -9.91 1.16 0.61
C ALA A 108 -9.38 1.38 -0.83
N GLY A 109 -8.96 0.32 -1.51
CA GLY A 109 -8.48 0.38 -2.89
C GLY A 109 -9.57 0.81 -3.88
N ALA A 110 -10.81 0.34 -3.71
CA ALA A 110 -11.94 0.76 -4.52
C ALA A 110 -12.24 2.27 -4.35
N LYS A 111 -12.17 2.79 -3.13
CA LYS A 111 -12.35 4.23 -2.85
C LYS A 111 -11.23 5.08 -3.43
N GLU A 112 -10.00 4.60 -3.46
CA GLU A 112 -8.90 5.32 -4.12
C GLU A 112 -9.04 5.36 -5.64
N LEU A 113 -9.42 4.24 -6.26
CA LEU A 113 -9.68 4.18 -7.70
C LEU A 113 -10.83 5.11 -8.11
N ASP A 114 -11.90 5.14 -7.32
CA ASP A 114 -13.05 6.03 -7.55
C ASP A 114 -12.64 7.51 -7.45
N ARG A 115 -11.89 7.87 -6.40
CA ARG A 115 -11.33 9.23 -6.25
C ARG A 115 -10.36 9.61 -7.36
N GLY A 116 -9.60 8.63 -7.89
CA GLY A 116 -8.73 8.83 -9.04
C GLY A 116 -9.53 9.19 -10.29
N ARG A 117 -10.59 8.43 -10.58
CA ARG A 117 -11.49 8.67 -11.72
C ARG A 117 -12.24 9.99 -11.61
N GLU A 118 -12.72 10.35 -10.42
CA GLU A 118 -13.37 11.65 -10.18
C GLU A 118 -12.41 12.81 -10.50
N ARG A 119 -11.13 12.71 -10.08
CA ARG A 119 -10.11 13.72 -10.37
C ARG A 119 -9.79 13.83 -11.85
N GLU A 120 -9.69 12.70 -12.56
CA GLU A 120 -9.48 12.68 -14.01
C GLU A 120 -10.68 13.28 -14.76
N SER A 121 -11.91 12.96 -14.34
CA SER A 121 -13.14 13.49 -14.93
C SER A 121 -13.23 15.00 -14.77
N MET A 122 -12.95 15.53 -13.57
CA MET A 122 -12.91 16.98 -13.34
C MET A 122 -11.86 17.68 -14.23
N HIS A 123 -10.69 17.07 -14.41
CA HIS A 123 -9.63 17.63 -15.27
C HIS A 123 -10.00 17.63 -16.77
N MET A 124 -10.77 16.62 -17.23
CA MET A 124 -11.31 16.60 -18.59
C MET A 124 -12.38 17.67 -18.79
N GLU A 125 -13.33 17.80 -17.85
CA GLU A 125 -14.39 18.81 -17.93
C GLU A 125 -13.85 20.24 -17.97
N ASP A 126 -12.80 20.53 -17.19
CA ASP A 126 -12.17 21.87 -17.20
C ASP A 126 -11.49 22.16 -18.55
N LYS A 127 -10.81 21.17 -19.16
CA LYS A 127 -10.23 21.32 -20.50
C LYS A 127 -11.28 21.55 -21.58
N ASP A 128 -12.41 20.84 -21.50
CA ASP A 128 -13.51 20.98 -22.47
C ASP A 128 -14.20 22.35 -22.34
N LYS A 129 -14.37 22.86 -21.12
CA LYS A 129 -14.90 24.21 -20.88
C LYS A 129 -13.97 25.29 -21.42
N ASP A 130 -12.66 25.17 -21.18
CA ASP A 130 -11.67 26.12 -21.70
C ASP A 130 -11.62 26.11 -23.24
N GLY A 131 -11.66 24.91 -23.85
CA GLY A 131 -11.74 24.76 -25.30
C GLY A 131 -12.98 25.43 -25.91
N ASN A 132 -14.15 25.14 -25.35
CA ASN A 132 -15.42 25.75 -25.80
C ASN A 132 -15.43 27.28 -25.63
N ASN A 133 -14.87 27.78 -24.54
CA ASN A 133 -14.81 29.22 -24.29
C ASN A 133 -13.89 29.92 -25.28
N MET A 134 -12.74 29.31 -25.60
CA MET A 134 -11.80 29.82 -26.60
C MET A 134 -12.43 29.85 -28.01
N GLU A 135 -13.16 28.79 -28.40
CA GLU A 135 -13.86 28.74 -29.69
C GLU A 135 -14.96 29.80 -29.79
N LYS A 136 -15.73 30.00 -28.71
CA LYS A 136 -16.78 31.03 -28.66
C LYS A 136 -16.19 32.43 -28.80
N GLN A 137 -15.06 32.70 -28.14
CA GLN A 137 -14.38 33.99 -28.21
C GLN A 137 -13.77 34.25 -29.61
N ALA A 138 -13.29 33.20 -30.30
CA ALA A 138 -12.84 33.30 -31.69
C ALA A 138 -13.99 33.67 -32.64
N LYS A 139 -15.15 33.00 -32.53
CA LYS A 139 -16.34 33.29 -33.34
C LYS A 139 -16.88 34.71 -33.12
N GLU A 140 -16.83 35.23 -31.89
CA GLU A 140 -17.21 36.62 -31.61
C GLU A 140 -16.26 37.64 -32.25
N ARG A 141 -14.95 37.37 -32.21
CA ARG A 141 -13.95 38.22 -32.88
C ARG A 141 -14.11 38.22 -34.41
N GLU A 142 -14.36 37.06 -35.02
CA GLU A 142 -14.62 36.97 -36.46
C GLU A 142 -15.88 37.77 -36.86
N ARG A 143 -16.97 37.63 -36.10
CA ARG A 143 -18.21 38.39 -36.33
C ARG A 143 -18.02 39.90 -36.16
N GLY A 144 -17.18 40.33 -35.21
CA GLY A 144 -16.82 41.74 -35.04
C GLY A 144 -16.08 42.28 -36.26
N ASN A 145 -15.04 41.57 -36.69
CA ASN A 145 -14.23 41.95 -37.86
C ASN A 145 -15.06 41.98 -39.16
N GLU A 146 -16.01 41.07 -39.32
CA GLU A 146 -16.89 41.02 -40.49
C GLU A 146 -17.88 42.21 -40.50
N LYS A 147 -18.45 42.57 -39.35
CA LYS A 147 -19.29 43.78 -39.22
C LYS A 147 -18.50 45.04 -39.57
N ASP A 148 -17.27 45.18 -39.08
CA ASP A 148 -16.43 46.34 -39.35
C ASP A 148 -16.06 46.45 -40.84
N ARG A 149 -15.83 45.32 -41.51
CA ARG A 149 -15.64 45.28 -42.97
C ARG A 149 -16.87 45.75 -43.72
N VAL A 150 -18.04 45.21 -43.40
CA VAL A 150 -19.31 45.57 -44.05
C VAL A 150 -19.62 47.06 -43.82
N GLU A 151 -19.42 47.58 -42.61
CA GLU A 151 -19.65 49.00 -42.32
C GLU A 151 -18.71 49.92 -43.12
N ASN A 152 -17.43 49.55 -43.23
CA ASN A 152 -16.46 50.30 -44.02
C ASN A 152 -16.78 50.28 -45.52
N ASP A 153 -17.20 49.14 -46.06
CA ASP A 153 -17.62 49.04 -47.47
C ASP A 153 -18.88 49.86 -47.73
N ASN A 154 -19.85 49.86 -46.80
CA ASN A 154 -21.06 50.65 -46.92
C ASN A 154 -20.78 52.16 -46.86
N LYS A 155 -19.82 52.60 -46.01
CA LYS A 155 -19.33 53.99 -45.98
C LYS A 155 -18.67 54.39 -47.30
N ARG A 156 -17.88 53.50 -47.93
CA ARG A 156 -17.25 53.75 -49.24
C ARG A 156 -18.28 53.90 -50.35
N LEU A 157 -19.31 53.04 -50.36
CA LEU A 157 -20.39 53.10 -51.34
C LEU A 157 -21.23 54.38 -51.21
N LYS A 158 -21.54 54.81 -49.98
CA LYS A 158 -22.23 56.10 -49.74
C LYS A 158 -21.44 57.28 -50.30
N LYS A 159 -20.13 57.31 -50.08
CA LYS A 159 -19.25 58.37 -50.56
C LYS A 159 -19.23 58.45 -52.10
N GLN A 160 -19.20 57.31 -52.78
CA GLN A 160 -19.27 57.25 -54.24
C GLN A 160 -20.64 57.71 -54.79
N HIS A 161 -21.71 57.46 -54.06
CA HIS A 161 -23.06 57.89 -54.45
C HIS A 161 -23.28 59.40 -54.27
N ASP A 162 -22.67 60.00 -53.24
CA ASP A 162 -22.71 61.45 -53.00
C ASP A 162 -21.86 62.21 -54.05
N ASP A 163 -20.75 61.62 -54.51
CA ASP A 163 -19.90 62.21 -55.55
C ASP A 163 -20.51 62.14 -56.97
N GLN A 164 -21.55 61.32 -57.20
CA GLN A 164 -22.24 61.21 -58.50
C GLN A 164 -23.50 62.08 -58.63
N ASN A 165 -23.94 62.74 -57.55
CA ASN A 165 -25.20 63.50 -57.51
C ASN A 165 -25.01 65.02 -57.37
N ASN A 166 -23.80 65.52 -57.59
CA ASN A 166 -23.43 66.94 -57.62
C ASN A 166 -22.66 67.28 -58.89
#